data_AF-A0A132GQ22-F1
#
_entry.id   AF-A0A132GQ22-F1
#
_cell.length_a   1.000
_cell.length_b   1.000
_cell.length_c   1.000
_cell.angle_alpha   90.00
_cell.angle_beta   90.00
_cell.angle_gamma   90.00
#
_symmetry.space_group_name_H-M   'P 1'
#
loop_
_entity.id
_entity.type
_entity.pdbx_description
1 polymer ?
#
loop_
_entity_poly.entity_id
_entity_poly.type
_entity_poly.pdbx_seq_one_letter_code
_entity_poly.pdbx_strand_id
1 'polypeptide(L)'
;MLAPNNNSETDGQLREDLATEPVVLLFHRLASSAKRPSGDDWKELFAMMGRRTAPVIRLLHDRSDGLTFNEQCVCLLVSLRFTPSEMGTLTGVSPQGISNMRSRLMWKLFRAGGGARDFNAKICAL
;
A
#
# COMPACT_ATOMS: atom_id res chain seq x y z
N MET A 1 -6.48 -38.80 6.54
CA MET A 1 -5.29 -37.92 6.58
C MET A 1 -5.60 -36.70 5.73
N LEU A 2 -5.92 -35.58 6.37
CA LEU A 2 -6.01 -34.27 5.72
C LEU A 2 -4.69 -33.56 6.05
N ALA A 3 -3.88 -33.24 5.04
CA ALA A 3 -2.71 -32.41 5.22
C ALA A 3 -3.18 -31.00 5.65
N PRO A 4 -2.61 -30.39 6.71
CA PRO A 4 -2.91 -29.01 7.04
C PRO A 4 -2.30 -28.09 5.99
N ASN A 5 -3.10 -27.11 5.56
CA ASN A 5 -2.83 -26.11 4.53
C ASN A 5 -1.52 -25.34 4.76
N ASN A 6 -0.61 -25.37 3.78
CA ASN A 6 0.62 -24.56 3.69
C ASN A 6 0.38 -23.06 3.35
N ASN A 7 -0.84 -22.54 3.49
CA ASN A 7 -1.16 -21.18 2.99
C ASN A 7 -0.70 -20.05 3.93
N SER A 8 -0.39 -20.32 5.20
CA SER A 8 0.06 -19.28 6.15
C SER A 8 1.55 -18.98 6.07
N GLU A 9 2.38 -19.96 5.70
CA GLU A 9 3.83 -19.80 5.57
C GLU A 9 4.20 -18.97 4.33
N THR A 10 3.47 -19.15 3.22
CA THR A 10 3.72 -18.41 1.97
C THR A 10 3.32 -16.95 2.06
N ASP A 11 2.18 -16.60 2.69
CA ASP A 11 1.79 -15.19 2.88
C ASP A 11 2.72 -14.47 3.87
N GLY A 12 3.13 -15.14 4.94
CA GLY A 12 4.11 -14.60 5.90
C GLY A 12 5.47 -14.31 5.25
N GLN A 13 6.00 -15.28 4.49
CA GLN A 13 7.28 -15.14 3.80
C GLN A 13 7.25 -14.03 2.74
N LEU A 14 6.19 -13.97 1.92
CA LEU A 14 6.05 -12.92 0.91
C LEU A 14 6.01 -11.52 1.53
N ARG A 15 5.39 -11.37 2.70
CA ARG A 15 5.33 -10.08 3.42
C ARG A 15 6.71 -9.68 3.95
N GLU A 16 7.47 -10.64 4.48
CA GLU A 16 8.83 -10.40 4.96
C GLU A 16 9.77 -10.06 3.80
N ASP A 17 9.66 -10.78 2.69
CA ASP A 17 10.42 -10.53 1.46
C ASP A 17 10.17 -9.10 0.95
N LEU A 18 8.90 -8.67 0.88
CA LEU A 18 8.55 -7.30 0.46
C LEU A 18 9.08 -6.22 1.41
N ALA A 19 9.11 -6.47 2.72
CA ALA A 19 9.62 -5.51 3.69
C ALA A 19 11.14 -5.29 3.55
N THR A 20 11.87 -6.28 3.04
CA THR A 20 13.31 -6.22 2.82
C THR A 20 13.72 -5.68 1.45
N GLU A 21 12.76 -5.41 0.56
CA GLU A 21 13.04 -4.85 -0.77
C GLU A 21 13.74 -3.49 -0.65
N PRO A 22 14.84 -3.25 -1.41
CA PRO A 22 15.63 -2.02 -1.29
C PRO A 22 14.82 -0.74 -1.44
N VAL A 23 13.83 -0.74 -2.33
CA VAL A 23 12.95 0.41 -2.55
C VAL A 23 12.00 0.65 -1.37
N VAL A 24 11.58 -0.38 -0.65
CA VAL A 24 10.74 -0.24 0.56
C VAL A 24 11.57 0.34 1.71
N LEU A 25 12.78 -0.18 1.91
CA LEU A 25 13.74 0.35 2.90
C LEU A 25 14.10 1.82 2.61
N LEU A 26 14.29 2.17 1.33
CA LEU A 26 14.49 3.56 0.89
C LEU A 26 13.33 4.46 1.34
N PHE A 27 12.08 4.02 1.14
CA PHE A 27 10.90 4.80 1.51
C PHE A 27 10.79 5.02 3.01
N HIS A 28 11.04 4.00 3.84
CA HIS A 28 11.08 4.17 5.30
C HIS A 28 12.16 5.18 5.73
N ARG A 29 13.35 5.12 5.10
CA ARG A 29 14.44 6.08 5.35
C ARG A 29 14.04 7.51 4.96
N LEU A 30 13.44 7.69 3.79
CA LEU A 30 12.96 9.00 3.33
C LEU A 30 11.90 9.57 4.28
N ALA A 31 10.92 8.76 4.69
CA ALA A 31 9.89 9.16 5.63
C ALA A 31 10.48 9.59 6.99
N SER A 32 11.43 8.81 7.52
CA SER A 32 12.15 9.11 8.77
C SER A 32 12.98 10.39 8.67
N SER A 33 13.41 10.77 7.46
CA SER A 33 14.18 11.98 7.18
C SER A 33 13.30 13.17 6.80
N ALA A 34 11.97 13.06 6.90
CA ALA A 34 11.00 14.06 6.44
C ALA A 34 11.17 14.46 4.95
N LYS A 35 11.64 13.52 4.11
CA LYS A 35 11.88 13.73 2.68
C LYS A 35 10.83 13.01 1.84
N ARG A 36 10.58 13.56 0.65
CA ARG A 36 9.65 13.00 -0.32
C ARG A 36 10.41 12.16 -1.35
N PRO A 37 9.85 11.01 -1.79
CA PRO A 37 10.39 10.27 -2.92
C PRO A 37 10.25 11.09 -4.20
N SER A 38 11.21 10.92 -5.09
CA SER A 38 11.13 11.42 -6.46
C SER A 38 10.10 10.63 -7.28
N GLY A 39 9.78 11.12 -8.47
CA GLY A 39 8.93 10.38 -9.40
C GLY A 39 9.51 9.02 -9.79
N ASP A 40 10.84 8.92 -9.91
CA ASP A 40 11.51 7.67 -10.28
C ASP A 40 11.53 6.67 -9.11
N ASP A 41 11.65 7.15 -7.87
CA ASP A 41 11.50 6.30 -6.68
C ASP A 41 10.10 5.66 -6.63
N TRP A 42 9.05 6.44 -6.94
CA TRP A 42 7.70 5.90 -7.04
C TRP A 42 7.58 4.89 -8.17
N LYS A 43 8.08 5.19 -9.38
CA LYS A 43 8.05 4.24 -10.50
C LYS A 43 8.70 2.91 -10.13
N GLU A 44 9.84 2.94 -9.43
CA GLU A 44 10.51 1.72 -8.98
C GLU A 44 9.68 0.95 -7.95
N LEU A 45 9.01 1.64 -7.02
CA LEU A 45 8.12 0.99 -6.06
C LEU A 45 6.94 0.28 -6.76
N PHE A 46 6.29 0.97 -7.70
CA PHE A 46 5.21 0.38 -8.51
C PHE A 46 5.71 -0.81 -9.34
N ALA A 47 6.88 -0.68 -9.97
CA ALA A 47 7.47 -1.75 -10.77
C ALA A 47 7.84 -2.97 -9.91
N MET A 48 8.44 -2.77 -8.74
CA MET A 48 8.75 -3.83 -7.78
C MET A 48 7.47 -4.57 -7.36
N MET A 49 6.44 -3.83 -6.95
CA MET A 49 5.15 -4.40 -6.55
C MET A 49 4.48 -5.18 -7.69
N GLY A 50 4.64 -4.71 -8.93
CA GLY A 50 4.18 -5.41 -10.13
C GLY A 50 4.92 -6.72 -10.37
N ARG A 51 6.26 -6.73 -10.23
CA ARG A 51 7.10 -7.94 -10.37
C ARG A 51 6.79 -8.98 -9.30
N ARG A 52 6.48 -8.54 -8.07
CA ARG A 52 6.08 -9.41 -6.95
C ARG A 52 4.60 -9.80 -6.98
N THR A 53 3.86 -9.33 -8.00
CA THR A 53 2.46 -9.61 -8.29
C THR A 53 1.52 -9.43 -7.09
N ALA A 54 1.69 -8.34 -6.34
CA ALA A 54 0.79 -8.02 -5.24
C ALA A 54 -0.63 -7.76 -5.79
N PRO A 55 -1.69 -8.41 -5.26
CA PRO A 55 -3.09 -8.20 -5.65
C PRO A 55 -3.54 -6.72 -5.68
N VAL A 56 -2.90 -5.86 -4.87
CA VAL A 56 -3.10 -4.41 -4.89
C VAL A 56 -2.76 -3.77 -6.24
N ILE A 57 -1.74 -4.23 -6.97
CA ILE A 57 -1.39 -3.66 -8.30
C ILE A 57 -2.48 -3.95 -9.31
N ARG A 58 -3.08 -5.17 -9.27
CA ARG A 58 -4.22 -5.50 -10.13
C ARG A 58 -5.42 -4.62 -9.80
N LEU A 59 -5.73 -4.44 -8.52
CA LEU A 59 -6.81 -3.54 -8.09
C LEU A 59 -6.60 -2.11 -8.59
N LEU A 60 -5.36 -1.60 -8.52
CA LEU A 60 -5.03 -0.26 -9.00
C LEU A 60 -5.14 -0.15 -10.51
N HIS A 61 -4.73 -1.17 -11.26
CA HIS A 61 -4.89 -1.22 -12.71
C HIS A 61 -6.36 -1.25 -13.11
N ASP A 62 -7.18 -2.11 -12.48
CA ASP A 62 -8.61 -2.25 -12.79
C ASP A 62 -9.44 -1.01 -12.43
N ARG A 63 -8.91 -0.15 -11.58
CA ARG A 63 -9.57 1.07 -11.08
C ARG A 63 -8.81 2.35 -11.45
N SER A 64 -7.83 2.27 -12.36
CA SER A 64 -6.88 3.35 -12.64
C SER A 64 -7.56 4.65 -13.03
N ASP A 65 -8.57 4.58 -13.89
CA ASP A 65 -9.26 5.74 -14.48
C ASP A 65 -10.01 6.57 -13.41
N GLY A 66 -10.31 5.95 -12.27
CA GLY A 66 -10.93 6.62 -11.15
C GLY A 66 -9.94 7.24 -10.16
N LEU A 67 -8.70 6.76 -10.07
CA LEU A 67 -7.80 7.06 -8.95
C LEU A 67 -6.76 8.13 -9.27
N THR A 68 -6.63 9.11 -8.37
CA THR A 68 -5.50 10.05 -8.41
C THR A 68 -4.19 9.36 -8.04
N PHE A 69 -3.05 9.95 -8.42
CA PHE A 69 -1.73 9.40 -8.06
C PHE A 69 -1.56 9.20 -6.55
N ASN A 70 -1.95 10.18 -5.73
CA ASN A 70 -1.88 10.05 -4.26
C ASN A 70 -2.75 8.92 -3.73
N GLU A 71 -3.93 8.69 -4.32
CA GLU A 71 -4.79 7.57 -3.93
C GLU A 71 -4.14 6.22 -4.25
N GLN A 72 -3.50 6.09 -5.41
CA GLN A 72 -2.74 4.89 -5.78
C GLN A 72 -1.56 4.67 -4.83
N CYS A 73 -0.78 5.72 -4.54
CA CYS A 73 0.30 5.68 -3.58
C CYS A 73 -0.17 5.22 -2.19
N VAL A 74 -1.29 5.76 -1.68
CA VAL A 74 -1.83 5.36 -0.37
C VAL A 74 -2.23 3.89 -0.33
N CYS A 75 -2.82 3.34 -1.41
CA CYS A 75 -3.12 1.91 -1.48
C CYS A 75 -1.87 1.06 -1.38
N LEU A 76 -0.80 1.41 -2.11
CA LEU A 76 0.48 0.71 -2.04
C LEU A 76 1.10 0.79 -0.65
N LEU A 77 1.20 1.98 -0.08
CA LEU A 77 1.81 2.18 1.22
C LEU A 77 1.06 1.43 2.34
N VAL A 78 -0.26 1.33 2.25
CA VAL A 78 -1.05 0.51 3.18
C VAL A 78 -0.72 -0.98 3.02
N SER A 79 -0.63 -1.49 1.78
CA SER A 79 -0.27 -2.89 1.54
C SER A 79 1.13 -3.24 2.08
N LEU A 80 2.03 -2.26 2.08
CA LEU A 80 3.40 -2.35 2.59
C LEU A 80 3.54 -1.95 4.06
N ARG A 81 2.42 -1.79 4.79
CA ARG A 81 2.40 -1.53 6.26
C ARG A 81 3.06 -0.22 6.71
N PHE A 82 3.17 0.77 5.84
CA PHE A 82 3.57 2.10 6.27
C PHE A 82 2.57 2.69 7.28
N THR A 83 3.07 3.52 8.17
CA THR A 83 2.24 4.24 9.15
C THR A 83 1.58 5.47 8.52
N PRO A 84 0.47 5.99 9.10
CA PRO A 84 -0.17 7.21 8.59
C PRO A 84 0.76 8.42 8.53
N SER A 85 1.70 8.52 9.47
CA SER A 85 2.69 9.59 9.51
C SER A 85 3.66 9.50 8.33
N GLU A 86 4.20 8.31 8.05
CA GLU A 86 5.06 8.09 6.90
C GLU A 86 4.32 8.34 5.58
N MET A 87 3.07 7.86 5.45
CA MET A 87 2.24 8.17 4.29
C MET A 87 2.11 9.67 4.07
N GLY A 88 1.87 10.43 5.13
CA GLY A 88 1.75 11.88 5.05
C GLY A 88 3.03 12.53 4.54
N THR A 89 4.19 12.14 5.11
CA THR A 89 5.50 12.62 4.65
C THR A 89 5.76 12.27 3.19
N LEU A 90 5.59 11.01 2.80
CA LEU A 90 5.94 10.50 1.47
C LEU A 90 5.06 11.09 0.37
N THR A 91 3.77 11.24 0.65
CA THR A 91 2.80 11.80 -0.31
C THR A 91 2.71 13.32 -0.25
N GLY A 92 3.20 13.96 0.82
CA GLY A 92 3.02 15.38 1.11
C GLY A 92 1.59 15.75 1.52
N VAL A 93 0.76 14.77 1.87
CA VAL A 93 -0.62 14.97 2.33
C VAL A 93 -0.62 15.04 3.86
N SER A 94 -1.46 15.91 4.45
CA SER A 94 -1.56 15.98 5.91
C SER A 94 -2.10 14.67 6.51
N PRO A 95 -1.78 14.33 7.78
CA PRO A 95 -2.29 13.12 8.42
C PRO A 95 -3.83 13.01 8.40
N GLN A 96 -4.53 14.12 8.64
CA GLN A 96 -5.99 14.17 8.52
C GLN A 96 -6.44 13.93 7.07
N GLY A 97 -5.70 14.47 6.09
CA GLY A 97 -5.94 14.22 4.67
C GLY A 97 -5.78 12.74 4.30
N ILE A 98 -4.76 12.06 4.83
CA ILE A 98 -4.57 10.61 4.67
C ILE A 98 -5.75 9.83 5.26
N SER A 99 -6.20 10.17 6.47
CA SER A 99 -7.34 9.52 7.11
C SER A 99 -8.62 9.66 6.26
N ASN A 100 -8.92 10.88 5.83
CA ASN A 100 -10.08 11.16 4.97
C ASN A 100 -9.97 10.43 3.62
N MET A 101 -8.77 10.39 3.03
CA MET A 101 -8.52 9.69 1.77
C MET A 101 -8.78 8.20 1.88
N ARG A 102 -8.33 7.55 2.97
CA ARG A 102 -8.58 6.12 3.22
C ARG A 102 -10.07 5.81 3.34
N SER A 103 -10.84 6.63 4.05
CA SER A 103 -12.31 6.46 4.13
C SER A 103 -12.99 6.63 2.76
N ARG A 104 -12.57 7.62 1.96
CA ARG A 104 -13.10 7.77 0.58
C ARG A 104 -12.73 6.60 -0.32
N LEU A 105 -11.50 6.10 -0.20
CA LEU A 105 -11.02 4.95 -0.97
C LEU A 105 -11.77 3.67 -0.64
N MET A 106 -12.19 3.49 0.61
CA MET A 106 -13.03 2.36 1.01
C MET A 106 -14.30 2.27 0.17
N TRP A 107 -15.01 3.40 0.04
CA TRP A 107 -16.20 3.49 -0.81
C TRP A 107 -15.85 3.31 -2.30
N LYS A 108 -14.82 4.00 -2.77
CA LYS A 108 -14.45 4.05 -4.19
C LYS A 108 -14.01 2.70 -4.75
N LEU A 109 -13.25 1.92 -3.97
CA LEU A 109 -12.67 0.65 -4.42
C LEU A 109 -13.54 -0.55 -4.10
N PHE A 110 -14.19 -0.55 -2.93
CA PHE A 110 -14.92 -1.71 -2.42
C PHE A 110 -16.44 -1.52 -2.40
N ARG A 111 -16.96 -0.33 -2.76
CA ARG A 111 -18.38 0.03 -2.67
C ARG A 111 -18.98 -0.29 -1.29
N ALA A 112 -18.15 -0.16 -0.26
CA ALA A 112 -18.49 -0.47 1.11
C ALA A 112 -18.34 0.77 1.98
N GLY A 113 -19.22 0.91 2.96
CA GLY A 113 -19.00 1.85 4.06
C GLY A 113 -17.84 1.40 4.93
N GLY A 114 -17.32 2.31 5.75
CA GLY A 114 -16.21 2.02 6.66
C GLY A 114 -15.24 3.18 6.74
N GLY A 115 -14.39 3.13 7.76
CA GLY A 115 -13.37 4.13 8.01
C GLY A 115 -12.00 3.71 7.49
N ALA A 116 -11.00 4.51 7.85
CA ALA A 116 -9.60 4.25 7.53
C ALA A 116 -9.12 2.86 8.00
N ARG A 117 -9.58 2.38 9.17
CA ARG A 117 -9.20 1.05 9.70
C ARG A 117 -9.71 -0.09 8.80
N ASP A 118 -10.97 -0.01 8.38
CA ASP A 118 -11.59 -1.02 7.50
C ASP A 118 -10.90 -1.05 6.14
N PHE A 119 -10.56 0.12 5.60
CA PHE A 119 -9.77 0.23 4.37
C PHE A 119 -8.43 -0.53 4.49
N ASN A 120 -7.68 -0.33 5.58
CA ASN A 120 -6.41 -1.03 5.76
C ASN A 120 -6.60 -2.53 5.88
N ALA A 121 -7.61 -2.98 6.62
CA ALA A 121 -7.92 -4.40 6.75
C ALA A 121 -8.22 -5.00 5.38
N LYS A 122 -9.02 -4.32 4.54
CA LYS A 122 -9.34 -4.77 3.17
C LYS A 122 -8.11 -4.87 2.29
N ILE A 123 -7.28 -3.83 2.23
CA ILE A 123 -6.06 -3.84 1.41
C ILE A 123 -5.09 -4.93 1.88
N CYS A 124 -4.93 -5.11 3.19
CA CYS A 124 -4.01 -6.10 3.75
C CYS A 124 -4.47 -7.55 3.56
N ALA A 125 -5.76 -7.75 3.27
CA ALA A 125 -6.39 -9.04 3.04
C ALA A 125 -6.57 -9.36 1.54
N LEU A 126 -6.12 -8.48 0.64
CA LEU A 126 -6.02 -8.78 -0.79
C LEU A 126 -4.89 -9.78 -1.05
#